data_AF-A0A6C0UMW3-F1
#
_entry.id   AF-A0A6C0UMW3-F1
#
_cell.length_a   1.000
_cell.length_b   1.000
_cell.length_c   1.000
_cell.angle_alpha   90.00
_cell.angle_beta   90.00
_cell.angle_gamma   90.00
#
_symmetry.space_group_name_H-M   'P 1'
#
loop_
_entity.id
_entity.type
_entity.pdbx_description
1 polymer ?
#
loop_
_entity_poly.entity_id
_entity_poly.type
_entity_poly.pdbx_seq_one_letter_code
_entity_poly.pdbx_strand_id
1 'polypeptide(L)'
;MDRHFVLVPGAWLGGWCWKYLTPLLREEGNEVQTPTLTGLGEREHLSHPNIDIETHITDIVNMLRYNDLTDVVLLGHSYAGLVVTGVAERVPERLSHIIYLDALVPMSDEPVSASEFYPPEEWESMKTAAEDHDGGWPLPDDHPGWVGIADEDTEWMQEKAVPHPLHTFRQPVDVDTQEVSVPTSYILCTQNGMDGSTLDMIRQLCEQRGWQLSELDTGHWPMVSKPQTLTRKLLEVL
;
A
#
# COMPACT_ATOMS: atom_id res chain seq x y z
N MET A 1 7.64 16.73 -16.64
CA MET A 1 6.19 17.01 -16.55
C MET A 1 5.88 16.93 -15.08
N ASP A 2 5.29 17.99 -14.54
CA ASP A 2 4.95 18.05 -13.12
C ASP A 2 3.80 17.06 -12.88
N ARG A 3 4.05 16.01 -12.11
CA ARG A 3 3.04 15.00 -11.75
C ARG A 3 2.59 15.21 -10.31
N HIS A 4 1.37 14.77 -9.99
CA HIS A 4 0.87 14.75 -8.63
C HIS A 4 0.87 13.32 -8.10
N PHE A 5 1.77 13.01 -7.19
CA PHE A 5 1.82 11.73 -6.50
C PHE A 5 0.97 11.74 -5.24
N VAL A 6 0.17 10.69 -5.06
CA VAL A 6 -0.49 10.37 -3.80
C VAL A 6 0.04 9.02 -3.33
N LEU A 7 0.78 9.01 -2.23
CA LEU A 7 1.48 7.83 -1.70
C LEU A 7 0.72 7.28 -0.50
N VAL A 8 0.02 6.16 -0.68
CA VAL A 8 -0.83 5.54 0.36
C VAL A 8 -0.04 4.46 1.11
N PRO A 9 0.21 4.65 2.43
CA PRO A 9 1.00 3.72 3.22
C PRO A 9 0.26 2.40 3.49
N GLY A 10 1.02 1.31 3.65
CA GLY A 10 0.49 0.00 4.02
C GLY A 10 0.06 -0.13 5.48
N ALA A 11 -0.12 -1.38 5.93
CA ALA A 11 -0.55 -1.67 7.29
C ALA A 11 0.40 -1.06 8.34
N TRP A 12 -0.13 -0.74 9.52
CA TRP A 12 0.56 -0.08 10.66
C TRP A 12 1.14 1.32 10.44
N LEU A 13 1.37 1.70 9.19
CA LEU A 13 2.10 2.91 8.81
C LEU A 13 1.17 4.12 8.63
N GLY A 14 1.76 5.31 8.75
CA GLY A 14 1.15 6.56 8.31
C GLY A 14 1.95 7.22 7.20
N GLY A 15 1.51 8.38 6.72
CA GLY A 15 2.16 9.13 5.65
C GLY A 15 3.63 9.49 5.96
N TRP A 16 4.00 9.48 7.24
CA TRP A 16 5.37 9.66 7.72
C TRP A 16 6.37 8.64 7.14
N CYS A 17 5.94 7.43 6.71
CA CYS A 17 6.85 6.41 6.17
C CYS A 17 7.50 6.84 4.84
N TRP A 18 6.90 7.82 4.15
CA TRP A 18 7.39 8.38 2.89
C TRP A 18 8.42 9.50 3.08
N LYS A 19 8.91 9.73 4.31
CA LYS A 19 9.85 10.81 4.66
C LYS A 19 11.08 10.89 3.74
N TYR A 20 11.66 9.74 3.39
CA TYR A 20 12.87 9.70 2.56
C TYR A 20 12.57 9.79 1.05
N LEU A 21 11.39 9.33 0.63
CA LEU A 21 10.99 9.32 -0.78
C LEU A 21 10.43 10.66 -1.26
N THR A 22 9.65 11.34 -0.41
CA THR A 22 9.00 12.63 -0.71
C THR A 22 9.96 13.71 -1.22
N PRO A 23 11.09 14.01 -0.56
CA PRO A 23 12.01 15.04 -1.07
C PRO A 23 12.59 14.68 -2.43
N LEU A 24 12.88 13.40 -2.69
CA LEU A 24 13.45 12.95 -3.96
C LEU A 24 12.47 13.11 -5.13
N LEU A 25 11.20 12.78 -4.93
CA LEU A 25 10.17 13.02 -5.95
C LEU A 25 9.94 14.51 -6.21
N ARG A 26 10.04 15.35 -5.17
CA ARG A 26 9.94 16.82 -5.30
C ARG A 26 11.13 17.43 -6.03
N GLU A 27 12.34 16.92 -5.81
CA GLU A 27 13.55 17.32 -6.55
C GLU A 27 13.41 17.07 -8.06
N GLU A 28 12.65 16.04 -8.44
CA GLU A 28 12.30 15.71 -9.83
C GLU A 28 11.12 16.55 -10.37
N GLY A 29 10.67 17.57 -9.63
CA GLY A 29 9.64 18.52 -10.04
C GLY A 29 8.20 18.06 -9.79
N ASN A 30 7.99 17.00 -9.00
CA ASN A 30 6.65 16.46 -8.74
C ASN A 30 6.04 17.03 -7.46
N GLU A 31 4.71 17.16 -7.45
CA GLU A 31 3.93 17.39 -6.24
C GLU A 31 3.66 16.06 -5.53
N VAL A 32 3.68 16.06 -4.20
CA VAL A 32 3.58 14.82 -3.41
C VAL A 32 2.69 15.02 -2.18
N GLN A 33 1.65 14.19 -2.10
CA GLN A 33 0.77 14.01 -0.95
C GLN A 33 1.01 12.64 -0.32
N THR A 34 1.08 12.61 1.01
CA THR A 34 1.34 11.41 1.80
C THR A 34 0.24 11.27 2.84
N PRO A 35 -1.01 10.93 2.44
CA PRO A 35 -2.12 10.83 3.37
C PRO A 35 -1.87 9.72 4.39
N THR A 36 -2.35 9.95 5.61
CA THR A 36 -2.48 8.90 6.63
C THR A 36 -3.92 8.43 6.68
N LEU A 37 -4.07 7.12 6.64
CA LEU A 37 -5.37 6.44 6.72
C LEU A 37 -5.95 6.53 8.15
N THR A 38 -7.28 6.59 8.27
CA THR A 38 -7.99 6.71 9.56
C THR A 38 -7.65 5.58 10.52
N GLY A 39 -7.29 5.90 11.76
CA GLY A 39 -6.86 4.92 12.76
C GLY A 39 -5.37 4.57 12.73
N LEU A 40 -4.59 5.12 11.78
CA LEU A 40 -3.14 4.88 11.67
C LEU A 40 -2.31 6.15 11.93
N GLY A 41 -1.03 5.99 12.23
CA GLY A 41 -0.07 7.08 12.41
C GLY A 41 -0.58 8.19 13.33
N GLU A 42 -0.47 9.45 12.92
CA GLU A 42 -0.97 10.60 13.69
C GLU A 42 -2.50 10.63 13.87
N ARG A 43 -3.23 9.74 13.19
CA ARG A 43 -4.67 9.53 13.29
C ARG A 43 -5.03 8.32 14.17
N GLU A 44 -4.10 7.76 14.93
CA GLU A 44 -4.35 6.63 15.85
C GLU A 44 -5.48 6.91 16.86
N HIS A 45 -5.68 8.17 17.25
CA HIS A 45 -6.75 8.59 18.16
C HIS A 45 -8.16 8.39 17.57
N LEU A 46 -8.27 8.11 16.26
CA LEU A 46 -9.51 7.75 15.59
C LEU A 46 -9.71 6.22 15.50
N SER A 47 -8.74 5.43 15.97
CA SER A 47 -8.78 3.98 15.88
C SER A 47 -9.96 3.40 16.65
N HIS A 48 -10.72 2.52 15.99
CA HIS A 48 -11.81 1.75 16.58
C HIS A 48 -12.03 0.48 15.74
N PRO A 49 -12.47 -0.64 16.35
CA PRO A 49 -12.73 -1.90 15.66
C PRO A 49 -13.75 -1.88 14.49
N ASN A 50 -14.44 -0.76 14.26
CA ASN A 50 -15.42 -0.63 13.17
C ASN A 50 -14.83 0.02 11.91
N ILE A 51 -13.55 0.42 11.93
CA ILE A 51 -12.86 0.90 10.74
C ILE A 51 -12.73 -0.27 9.77
N ASP A 52 -13.28 -0.08 8.58
CA ASP A 52 -13.26 -1.04 7.49
C ASP A 52 -12.46 -0.52 6.29
N ILE A 53 -12.34 -1.34 5.24
CA ILE A 53 -11.62 -0.94 4.03
C ILE A 53 -12.32 0.22 3.31
N GLU A 54 -13.66 0.33 3.40
CA GLU A 54 -14.40 1.45 2.82
C GLU A 54 -14.08 2.78 3.48
N THR A 55 -13.82 2.78 4.79
CA THR A 55 -13.31 3.95 5.52
C THR A 55 -11.99 4.42 4.91
N HIS A 56 -11.06 3.48 4.68
CA HIS A 56 -9.76 3.78 4.08
C HIS A 56 -9.84 4.22 2.62
N ILE A 57 -10.70 3.60 1.80
CA ILE A 57 -10.97 4.02 0.43
C ILE A 57 -11.56 5.44 0.44
N THR A 58 -12.52 5.69 1.32
CA THR A 58 -13.19 6.98 1.48
C THR A 58 -12.22 8.08 1.89
N ASP A 59 -11.24 7.80 2.76
CA ASP A 59 -10.20 8.76 3.13
C ASP A 59 -9.48 9.31 1.89
N ILE A 60 -9.06 8.41 0.98
CA ILE A 60 -8.33 8.79 -0.22
C ILE A 60 -9.25 9.44 -1.26
N VAL A 61 -10.44 8.89 -1.51
CA VAL A 61 -11.43 9.50 -2.42
C VAL A 61 -11.77 10.92 -1.99
N ASN A 62 -12.00 11.13 -0.69
CA ASN A 62 -12.29 12.45 -0.14
C ASN A 62 -11.07 13.37 -0.26
N MET A 63 -9.87 12.89 0.04
CA MET A 63 -8.66 13.70 -0.13
C MET A 63 -8.51 14.17 -1.57
N LEU A 64 -8.70 13.30 -2.56
CA LEU A 64 -8.68 13.68 -3.99
C LEU A 64 -9.76 14.71 -4.33
N ARG A 65 -11.00 14.50 -3.86
CA ARG A 65 -12.15 15.37 -4.16
C ARG A 65 -12.04 16.74 -3.51
N TYR A 66 -11.77 16.81 -2.21
CA TYR A 66 -11.78 18.06 -1.44
C TYR A 66 -10.54 18.93 -1.67
N ASN A 67 -9.48 18.38 -2.28
CA ASN A 67 -8.31 19.14 -2.73
C ASN A 67 -8.32 19.39 -4.24
N ASP A 68 -9.42 19.07 -4.94
CA ASP A 68 -9.57 19.23 -6.40
C ASP A 68 -8.44 18.56 -7.22
N LEU A 69 -7.97 17.39 -6.76
CA LEU A 69 -6.87 16.68 -7.42
C LEU A 69 -7.39 15.86 -8.61
N THR A 70 -6.70 16.02 -9.74
CA THR A 70 -6.87 15.28 -11.00
C THR A 70 -5.49 14.94 -11.56
N ASP A 71 -5.45 14.08 -12.58
CA ASP A 71 -4.20 13.59 -13.20
C ASP A 71 -3.22 12.96 -12.19
N VAL A 72 -3.76 12.32 -11.16
CA VAL A 72 -2.99 11.79 -10.02
C VAL A 72 -2.33 10.47 -10.35
N VAL A 73 -1.04 10.35 -9.99
CA VAL A 73 -0.34 9.07 -9.86
C VAL A 73 -0.62 8.54 -8.46
N LEU A 74 -1.46 7.52 -8.36
CA LEU A 74 -1.87 6.92 -7.10
C LEU A 74 -1.03 5.68 -6.81
N LEU A 75 -0.26 5.71 -5.73
CA LEU A 75 0.57 4.60 -5.29
C LEU A 75 -0.02 3.96 -4.03
N GLY A 76 -0.20 2.65 -4.04
CA GLY A 76 -0.55 1.85 -2.86
C GLY A 76 0.56 0.89 -2.50
N HIS A 77 1.03 0.93 -1.25
CA HIS A 77 2.01 -0.02 -0.70
C HIS A 77 1.35 -1.11 0.12
N SER A 78 1.77 -2.37 -0.06
CA SER A 78 1.30 -3.51 0.76
C SER A 78 -0.22 -3.61 0.79
N TYR A 79 -0.83 -3.67 1.97
CA TYR A 79 -2.28 -3.57 2.22
C TYR A 79 -2.99 -2.49 1.38
N ALA A 80 -2.37 -1.33 1.19
CA ALA A 80 -2.97 -0.22 0.47
C ALA A 80 -3.15 -0.49 -1.03
N GLY A 81 -2.61 -1.59 -1.57
CA GLY A 81 -2.97 -2.06 -2.91
C GLY A 81 -4.48 -2.23 -3.07
N LEU A 82 -5.14 -2.92 -2.14
CA LEU A 82 -6.61 -3.06 -2.17
C LEU A 82 -7.34 -1.73 -1.96
N VAL A 83 -6.77 -0.83 -1.15
CA VAL A 83 -7.32 0.52 -0.97
C VAL A 83 -7.28 1.31 -2.28
N VAL A 84 -6.14 1.34 -2.98
CA VAL A 84 -6.00 2.10 -4.22
C VAL A 84 -6.75 1.46 -5.39
N THR A 85 -6.90 0.13 -5.39
CA THR A 85 -7.86 -0.55 -6.28
C THR A 85 -9.27 -0.01 -6.03
N GLY A 86 -9.70 0.00 -4.77
CA GLY A 86 -11.00 0.55 -4.40
C GLY A 86 -11.18 2.01 -4.84
N VAL A 87 -10.17 2.86 -4.64
CA VAL A 87 -10.20 4.26 -5.10
C VAL A 87 -10.38 4.36 -6.62
N ALA A 88 -9.64 3.54 -7.38
CA ALA A 88 -9.71 3.53 -8.84
C ALA A 88 -11.09 3.15 -9.37
N GLU A 89 -11.83 2.30 -8.67
CA GLU A 89 -13.23 1.98 -8.99
C GLU A 89 -14.19 3.17 -8.76
N ARG A 90 -13.94 4.01 -7.74
CA ARG A 90 -14.85 5.13 -7.41
C ARG A 90 -14.61 6.40 -8.22
N VAL A 91 -13.34 6.69 -8.55
CA VAL A 91 -12.93 7.96 -9.17
C VAL A 91 -11.83 7.76 -10.23
N PRO A 92 -11.99 6.83 -11.19
CA PRO A 92 -10.97 6.56 -12.21
C PRO A 92 -10.62 7.82 -13.02
N GLU A 93 -11.57 8.73 -13.20
CA GLU A 93 -11.41 9.98 -13.96
C GLU A 93 -10.41 10.96 -13.33
N ARG A 94 -10.00 10.75 -12.07
CA ARG A 94 -9.02 11.58 -11.37
C ARG A 94 -7.60 11.03 -11.46
N LEU A 95 -7.44 9.80 -11.93
CA LEU A 95 -6.18 9.09 -11.91
C LEU A 95 -5.55 9.10 -13.31
N SER A 96 -4.29 9.50 -13.37
CA SER A 96 -3.47 9.34 -14.58
C SER A 96 -2.76 7.98 -14.58
N HIS A 97 -2.47 7.42 -13.40
CA HIS A 97 -1.73 6.17 -13.26
C HIS A 97 -1.94 5.52 -11.88
N ILE A 98 -1.88 4.19 -11.81
CA ILE A 98 -1.85 3.42 -10.54
C ILE A 98 -0.52 2.69 -10.42
N ILE A 99 0.12 2.78 -9.26
CA ILE A 99 1.32 2.02 -8.93
C ILE A 99 1.06 1.14 -7.72
N TYR A 100 1.15 -0.17 -7.91
CA TYR A 100 1.20 -1.14 -6.83
C TYR A 100 2.66 -1.33 -6.41
N LEU A 101 3.01 -0.94 -5.18
CA LEU A 101 4.35 -1.11 -4.63
C LEU A 101 4.35 -2.26 -3.62
N ASP A 102 4.86 -3.41 -4.04
CA ASP A 102 4.91 -4.62 -3.21
C ASP A 102 3.58 -4.89 -2.49
N ALA A 103 2.49 -4.76 -3.25
CA ALA A 103 1.14 -4.56 -2.73
C ALA A 103 0.22 -5.76 -2.97
N LEU A 104 -0.79 -5.89 -2.11
CA LEU A 104 -1.91 -6.81 -2.31
C LEU A 104 -2.72 -6.36 -3.53
N VAL A 105 -3.01 -7.29 -4.43
CA VAL A 105 -3.78 -7.02 -5.65
C VAL A 105 -4.80 -8.14 -5.88
N PRO A 106 -6.01 -7.85 -6.38
CA PRO A 106 -6.97 -8.88 -6.75
C PRO A 106 -6.39 -9.79 -7.84
N MET A 107 -6.35 -11.11 -7.59
CA MET A 107 -5.80 -12.10 -8.51
C MET A 107 -6.79 -12.54 -9.59
N SER A 108 -8.06 -12.16 -9.43
CA SER A 108 -9.16 -12.34 -10.38
C SER A 108 -10.05 -11.09 -10.36
N ASP A 109 -11.18 -11.15 -11.06
CA ASP A 109 -12.20 -10.09 -11.07
C ASP A 109 -13.29 -10.34 -10.00
N GLU A 110 -13.02 -11.24 -9.05
CA GLU A 110 -13.92 -11.52 -7.92
C GLU A 110 -13.54 -10.64 -6.73
N PRO A 111 -14.52 -10.19 -5.90
CA PRO A 111 -14.24 -9.45 -4.68
C PRO A 111 -13.24 -10.20 -3.79
N VAL A 112 -12.26 -9.47 -3.24
CA VAL A 112 -11.17 -10.05 -2.45
C VAL A 112 -10.92 -9.26 -1.18
N SER A 113 -10.68 -9.97 -0.08
CA SER A 113 -10.27 -9.41 1.21
C SER A 113 -8.77 -9.60 1.45
N ALA A 114 -8.14 -8.72 2.23
CA ALA A 114 -6.71 -8.87 2.56
C ALA A 114 -6.43 -10.17 3.33
N SER A 115 -7.41 -10.68 4.09
CA SER A 115 -7.27 -11.93 4.86
C SER A 115 -7.00 -13.16 4.01
N GLU A 116 -7.40 -13.16 2.74
CA GLU A 116 -7.21 -14.29 1.82
C GLU A 116 -5.76 -14.45 1.34
N PHE A 117 -4.92 -13.42 1.56
CA PHE A 117 -3.49 -13.47 1.25
C PHE A 117 -2.65 -14.09 2.37
N TYR A 118 -3.28 -14.47 3.50
CA TYR A 118 -2.61 -15.05 4.65
C TYR A 118 -3.01 -16.51 4.83
N PRO A 119 -2.07 -17.42 5.16
CA PRO A 119 -2.40 -18.76 5.60
C PRO A 119 -3.39 -18.75 6.78
N PRO A 120 -4.31 -19.73 6.89
CA PRO A 120 -5.31 -19.73 7.96
C PRO A 120 -4.72 -19.64 9.37
N GLU A 121 -3.58 -20.28 9.63
CA GLU A 121 -2.91 -20.25 10.95
C GLU A 121 -2.34 -18.86 11.28
N GLU A 122 -1.75 -18.18 10.28
CA GLU A 122 -1.28 -16.80 10.43
C GLU A 122 -2.46 -15.87 10.69
N TRP A 123 -3.56 -16.04 9.94
CA TRP A 123 -4.77 -15.24 10.14
C TRP A 123 -5.39 -15.42 11.53
N GLU A 124 -5.46 -16.65 12.06
CA GLU A 124 -5.89 -16.89 13.44
C GLU A 124 -4.97 -16.22 14.47
N SER A 125 -3.66 -16.24 14.22
CA SER A 125 -2.67 -15.57 15.07
C SER A 125 -2.85 -14.05 15.06
N MET A 126 -3.10 -13.45 13.88
CA MET A 126 -3.42 -12.03 13.74
C MET A 126 -4.69 -11.65 14.50
N LYS A 127 -5.75 -12.47 14.42
CA LYS A 127 -7.00 -12.25 15.16
C LYS A 127 -6.76 -12.27 16.67
N THR A 128 -6.02 -13.26 17.15
CA THR A 128 -5.70 -13.39 18.58
C THR A 128 -4.91 -12.18 19.06
N ALA A 129 -3.87 -11.77 18.33
CA ALA A 129 -3.08 -10.58 18.66
C ALA A 129 -3.95 -9.32 18.70
N ALA A 130 -4.92 -9.18 17.78
CA ALA A 130 -5.78 -8.00 17.75
C ALA A 130 -6.77 -7.89 18.92
N GLU A 131 -7.13 -9.01 19.56
CA GLU A 131 -8.03 -8.99 20.73
C GLU A 131 -7.43 -8.19 21.90
N ASP A 132 -6.11 -8.25 22.09
CA ASP A 132 -5.38 -7.53 23.14
C ASP A 132 -5.20 -6.02 22.84
N HIS A 133 -5.65 -5.57 21.66
CA HIS A 133 -5.43 -4.22 21.14
C HIS A 133 -6.72 -3.60 20.59
N ASP A 134 -7.86 -3.87 21.23
CA ASP A 134 -9.18 -3.35 20.85
C ASP A 134 -9.53 -3.60 19.37
N GLY A 135 -9.09 -4.73 18.81
CA GLY A 135 -9.31 -5.10 17.41
C GLY A 135 -8.26 -4.55 16.42
N GLY A 136 -7.20 -3.92 16.91
CA GLY A 136 -6.04 -3.51 16.11
C GLY A 136 -4.94 -4.58 16.08
N TRP A 137 -4.47 -4.98 14.91
CA TRP A 137 -3.36 -5.92 14.76
C TRP A 137 -2.01 -5.20 14.97
N PRO A 138 -1.24 -5.53 16.04
CA PRO A 138 0.07 -4.92 16.26
C PRO A 138 1.09 -5.35 15.20
N LEU A 139 2.09 -4.51 14.97
CA LEU A 139 3.24 -4.85 14.13
C LEU A 139 4.13 -5.88 14.86
N PRO A 140 4.42 -7.05 14.27
CA PRO A 140 5.29 -8.04 14.88
C PRO A 140 6.76 -7.60 14.96
N ASP A 141 7.43 -7.90 16.08
CA ASP A 141 8.86 -7.59 16.26
C ASP A 141 9.75 -8.31 15.25
N ASP A 142 9.39 -9.53 14.85
CA ASP A 142 10.11 -10.41 13.92
C ASP A 142 9.58 -10.36 12.48
N HIS A 143 8.94 -9.26 12.09
CA HIS A 143 8.34 -9.10 10.77
C HIS A 143 9.36 -9.34 9.62
N PRO A 144 9.08 -10.22 8.64
CA PRO A 144 10.03 -10.59 7.58
C PRO A 144 10.44 -9.40 6.69
N GLY A 145 9.62 -8.36 6.63
CA GLY A 145 9.93 -7.10 5.94
C GLY A 145 11.17 -6.37 6.47
N TRP A 146 11.69 -6.70 7.65
CA TRP A 146 12.93 -6.11 8.18
C TRP A 146 14.20 -6.48 7.39
N VAL A 147 14.09 -7.31 6.36
CA VAL A 147 15.23 -7.63 5.49
C VAL A 147 15.73 -6.38 4.74
N GLY A 148 16.99 -6.02 4.99
CA GLY A 148 17.68 -4.97 4.24
C GLY A 148 17.38 -3.54 4.68
N ILE A 149 16.75 -3.35 5.84
CA ILE A 149 16.61 -2.05 6.52
C ILE A 149 17.66 -1.94 7.64
N ALA A 150 18.11 -0.72 7.94
CA ALA A 150 19.06 -0.48 9.03
C ALA A 150 18.37 -0.59 10.40
N ASP A 151 19.13 -0.91 11.46
CA ASP A 151 18.58 -1.03 12.82
C ASP A 151 17.89 0.26 13.27
N GLU A 152 18.52 1.42 13.02
CA GLU A 152 17.95 2.74 13.37
C GLU A 152 16.62 3.03 12.64
N ASP A 153 16.48 2.56 11.40
CA ASP A 153 15.26 2.72 10.63
C ASP A 153 14.19 1.74 11.10
N THR A 154 14.57 0.52 11.51
CA THR A 154 13.66 -0.45 12.13
C THR A 154 13.09 0.10 13.43
N GLU A 155 13.95 0.60 14.32
CA GLU A 155 13.55 1.23 15.59
C GLU A 155 12.61 2.42 15.34
N TRP A 156 12.96 3.28 14.39
CA TRP A 156 12.14 4.44 14.01
C TRP A 156 10.74 4.04 13.50
N MET A 157 10.65 2.99 12.70
CA MET A 157 9.35 2.52 12.20
C MET A 157 8.54 1.84 13.30
N GLN A 158 9.16 1.03 14.15
CA GLN A 158 8.49 0.38 15.28
C GLN A 158 7.96 1.41 16.29
N GLU A 159 8.70 2.49 16.56
CA GLU A 159 8.25 3.59 17.43
C GLU A 159 6.98 4.29 16.89
N LYS A 160 6.80 4.31 15.57
CA LYS A 160 5.72 5.05 14.91
C LYS A 160 4.57 4.20 14.41
N ALA A 161 4.81 2.90 14.28
CA ALA A 161 3.78 1.95 13.90
C ALA A 161 2.73 1.86 15.00
N VAL A 162 1.47 1.77 14.58
CA VAL A 162 0.34 1.60 15.50
C VAL A 162 -0.45 0.36 15.11
N PRO A 163 -1.20 -0.26 16.04
CA PRO A 163 -2.04 -1.42 15.71
C PRO A 163 -3.00 -1.11 14.56
N HIS A 164 -2.99 -1.93 13.51
CA HIS A 164 -3.79 -1.72 12.31
C HIS A 164 -5.21 -2.28 12.49
N PRO A 165 -6.30 -1.54 12.23
CA PRO A 165 -7.66 -2.03 12.45
C PRO A 165 -7.94 -3.33 11.66
N LEU A 166 -8.08 -4.47 12.35
CA LEU A 166 -8.10 -5.79 11.68
C LEU A 166 -9.37 -6.02 10.84
N HIS A 167 -10.45 -5.28 11.11
CA HIS A 167 -11.67 -5.39 10.33
C HIS A 167 -11.47 -5.01 8.86
N THR A 168 -10.50 -4.15 8.56
CA THR A 168 -10.14 -3.72 7.21
C THR A 168 -9.58 -4.87 6.36
N PHE A 169 -9.06 -5.93 7.00
CA PHE A 169 -8.56 -7.13 6.32
C PHE A 169 -9.67 -8.13 5.98
N ARG A 170 -10.83 -8.04 6.64
CA ARG A 170 -11.94 -8.99 6.51
C ARG A 170 -12.92 -8.63 5.41
N GLN A 171 -13.10 -7.34 5.19
CA GLN A 171 -14.07 -6.87 4.21
C GLN A 171 -13.49 -7.02 2.80
N PRO A 172 -14.23 -7.67 1.88
CA PRO A 172 -13.80 -7.72 0.49
C PRO A 172 -13.90 -6.32 -0.13
N VAL A 173 -12.94 -6.00 -0.99
CA VAL A 173 -13.06 -4.88 -1.93
C VAL A 173 -13.77 -5.41 -3.16
N ASP A 174 -14.91 -4.80 -3.49
CA ASP A 174 -15.56 -5.04 -4.77
C ASP A 174 -14.64 -4.56 -5.90
N VAL A 175 -14.40 -5.45 -6.85
CA VAL A 175 -13.64 -5.18 -8.08
C VAL A 175 -14.60 -5.28 -9.24
N ASP A 176 -14.84 -4.18 -9.97
CA ASP A 176 -15.41 -4.23 -11.32
C ASP A 176 -14.34 -3.80 -12.33
N THR A 177 -13.32 -4.66 -12.45
CA THR A 177 -12.14 -4.45 -13.30
C THR A 177 -12.46 -4.37 -14.80
N GLN A 178 -13.72 -4.59 -15.21
CA GLN A 178 -14.11 -4.54 -16.61
C GLN A 178 -14.17 -3.11 -17.19
N GLU A 179 -14.21 -2.08 -16.33
CA GLU A 179 -14.36 -0.68 -16.78
C GLU A 179 -13.19 0.26 -16.41
N VAL A 180 -12.26 -0.12 -15.53
CA VAL A 180 -11.17 0.79 -15.09
C VAL A 180 -9.97 0.73 -16.05
N SER A 181 -9.91 1.66 -16.99
CA SER A 181 -8.83 1.78 -17.99
C SER A 181 -7.63 2.63 -17.53
N VAL A 182 -7.31 2.66 -16.24
CA VAL A 182 -6.20 3.48 -15.72
C VAL A 182 -4.86 2.76 -15.97
N PRO A 183 -3.88 3.40 -16.64
CA PRO A 183 -2.54 2.85 -16.79
C PRO A 183 -1.99 2.36 -15.44
N THR A 184 -1.44 1.15 -15.42
CA THR A 184 -1.09 0.48 -14.17
C THR A 184 0.30 -0.13 -14.24
N SER A 185 1.06 0.06 -13.16
CA SER A 185 2.38 -0.51 -12.97
C SER A 185 2.47 -1.24 -11.64
N TYR A 186 3.33 -2.24 -11.58
CA TYR A 186 3.65 -2.98 -10.36
C TYR A 186 5.16 -2.90 -10.11
N ILE A 187 5.56 -2.52 -8.90
CA ILE A 187 6.95 -2.56 -8.43
C ILE A 187 7.05 -3.67 -7.40
N LEU A 188 7.70 -4.79 -7.75
CA LEU A 188 7.84 -5.98 -6.92
C LEU A 188 9.17 -5.99 -6.17
N CYS A 189 9.14 -6.15 -4.84
CA CYS A 189 10.35 -6.29 -4.05
C CYS A 189 10.73 -7.77 -3.94
N THR A 190 11.90 -8.16 -4.45
CA THR A 190 12.24 -9.58 -4.63
C THR A 190 12.80 -10.27 -3.38
N GLN A 191 13.09 -9.52 -2.31
CA GLN A 191 13.56 -10.03 -1.01
C GLN A 191 12.56 -9.73 0.12
N ASN A 192 11.27 -9.59 -0.22
CA ASN A 192 10.21 -9.19 0.72
C ASN A 192 9.74 -10.30 1.69
N GLY A 193 10.31 -11.51 1.57
CA GLY A 193 9.96 -12.67 2.39
C GLY A 193 8.86 -13.57 1.80
N MET A 194 8.25 -13.18 0.67
CA MET A 194 7.32 -14.04 -0.07
C MET A 194 8.07 -15.21 -0.72
N ASP A 195 7.38 -16.34 -0.88
CA ASP A 195 7.94 -17.47 -1.61
C ASP A 195 8.08 -17.19 -3.12
N GLY A 196 8.98 -17.94 -3.77
CA GLY A 196 9.25 -17.75 -5.21
C GLY A 196 8.02 -17.97 -6.09
N SER A 197 7.11 -18.87 -5.70
CA SER A 197 5.86 -19.11 -6.44
C SER A 197 4.93 -17.90 -6.42
N THR A 198 4.85 -17.18 -5.30
CA THR A 198 4.04 -15.97 -5.13
C THR A 198 4.60 -14.84 -6.00
N LEU A 199 5.94 -14.68 -6.01
CA LEU A 199 6.59 -13.73 -6.92
C LEU A 199 6.27 -14.06 -8.39
N ASP A 200 6.31 -15.34 -8.77
CA ASP A 200 5.97 -15.78 -10.13
C ASP A 200 4.49 -15.56 -10.47
N MET A 201 3.57 -15.73 -9.52
CA MET A 201 2.16 -15.41 -9.71
C MET A 201 1.94 -13.93 -9.99
N ILE A 202 2.62 -13.03 -9.27
CA ILE A 202 2.54 -11.57 -9.51
C ILE A 202 3.09 -11.22 -10.90
N ARG A 203 4.21 -11.83 -11.32
CA ARG A 203 4.77 -11.65 -12.67
C ARG A 203 3.77 -12.04 -13.74
N GLN A 204 3.16 -13.22 -13.61
CA GLN A 204 2.16 -13.73 -14.55
C GLN A 204 0.92 -12.84 -14.58
N LEU A 205 0.46 -12.35 -13.43
CA LEU A 205 -0.67 -11.41 -13.34
C LEU A 205 -0.38 -10.12 -14.11
N CYS A 206 0.82 -9.55 -13.94
CA CYS A 206 1.21 -8.34 -14.65
C CYS A 206 1.22 -8.56 -16.17
N GLU A 207 1.76 -9.70 -16.63
CA GLU A 207 1.74 -10.06 -18.05
C GLU A 207 0.29 -10.21 -18.59
N GLN A 208 -0.56 -10.92 -17.86
CA GLN A 208 -1.96 -11.14 -18.24
C GLN A 208 -2.78 -9.85 -18.31
N ARG A 209 -2.55 -8.92 -17.37
CA ARG A 209 -3.24 -7.63 -17.31
C ARG A 209 -2.56 -6.52 -18.12
N GLY A 210 -1.41 -6.81 -18.75
CA GLY A 210 -0.63 -5.81 -19.49
C GLY A 210 -0.08 -4.69 -18.61
N TRP A 211 0.13 -4.95 -17.31
CA TRP A 211 0.71 -3.99 -16.38
C TRP A 211 2.22 -3.90 -16.58
N GLN A 212 2.76 -2.68 -16.43
CA GLN A 212 4.21 -2.51 -16.47
C GLN A 212 4.83 -3.01 -15.15
N LEU A 213 5.54 -4.14 -15.23
CA LEU A 213 6.28 -4.70 -14.10
C LEU A 213 7.69 -4.10 -14.00
N SER A 214 8.09 -3.76 -12.78
CA SER A 214 9.46 -3.41 -12.42
C SER A 214 9.85 -4.13 -11.14
N GLU A 215 11.09 -4.60 -11.05
CA GLU A 215 11.58 -5.32 -9.88
C GLU A 215 12.63 -4.51 -9.12
N LEU A 216 12.66 -4.71 -7.81
CA LEU A 216 13.59 -4.07 -6.89
C LEU A 216 14.17 -5.11 -5.91
N ASP A 217 15.49 -5.23 -5.89
CA ASP A 217 16.21 -6.14 -4.99
C ASP A 217 16.31 -5.56 -3.58
N THR A 218 15.22 -5.69 -2.81
CA THR A 218 15.11 -5.24 -1.41
C THR A 218 13.94 -5.93 -0.70
N GLY A 219 13.85 -5.74 0.62
CA GLY A 219 12.73 -6.19 1.44
C GLY A 219 11.47 -5.34 1.27
N HIS A 220 10.50 -5.51 2.16
CA HIS A 220 9.15 -4.97 2.01
C HIS A 220 9.04 -3.43 2.17
N TRP A 221 10.10 -2.75 2.63
CA TRP A 221 10.08 -1.31 2.95
C TRP A 221 11.02 -0.47 2.05
N PRO A 222 10.85 -0.52 0.71
CA PRO A 222 11.78 0.13 -0.23
C PRO A 222 11.82 1.66 -0.11
N MET A 223 10.76 2.28 0.44
CA MET A 223 10.71 3.73 0.72
C MET A 223 11.66 4.16 1.83
N VAL A 224 12.15 3.21 2.63
CA VAL A 224 13.13 3.42 3.69
C VAL A 224 14.48 2.85 3.31
N SER A 225 14.52 1.59 2.87
CA SER A 225 15.78 0.88 2.57
C SER A 225 16.48 1.36 1.30
N LYS A 226 15.71 1.79 0.27
CA LYS A 226 16.21 2.11 -1.08
C LYS A 226 15.52 3.34 -1.72
N PRO A 227 15.32 4.47 -1.03
CA PRO A 227 14.49 5.57 -1.52
C PRO A 227 14.96 6.16 -2.85
N GLN A 228 16.27 6.28 -3.11
CA GLN A 228 16.78 6.78 -4.39
C GLN A 228 16.52 5.81 -5.55
N THR A 229 16.67 4.50 -5.31
CA THR A 229 16.39 3.50 -6.35
C THR A 229 14.90 3.40 -6.60
N LEU A 230 14.08 3.44 -5.54
CA LEU A 230 12.62 3.48 -5.66
C LEU A 230 12.15 4.71 -6.45
N THR A 231 12.70 5.90 -6.17
CA THR A 231 12.37 7.13 -6.93
C THR A 231 12.59 6.94 -8.43
N ARG A 232 13.76 6.41 -8.82
CA ARG A 232 14.06 6.14 -10.23
C ARG A 232 13.08 5.13 -10.83
N LYS A 233 12.79 4.06 -10.11
CA LYS A 233 11.84 3.01 -10.54
C LYS A 233 10.43 3.57 -10.75
N LEU A 234 9.97 4.45 -9.86
CA LEU A 234 8.67 5.13 -10.01
C LEU A 234 8.62 5.97 -11.28
N LEU A 235 9.68 6.71 -11.60
CA LEU A 235 9.74 7.53 -12.80
C LEU A 235 9.91 6.73 -14.10
N GLU A 236 10.49 5.53 -14.03
CA GLU A 236 10.63 4.60 -15.16
C GLU A 236 9.30 3.93 -15.56
N VAL A 237 8.36 3.80 -14.62
CA VAL A 237 7.09 3.08 -14.83
C VAL A 237 5.89 3.98 -15.12
N LEU A 238 6.13 5.26 -15.41
CA LEU A 238 5.15 6.31 -15.70
C LEU A 238 5.36 6.89 -17.10
#